data_AF-A0A374UEB0-F1
#
_entry.id   AF-A0A374UEB0-F1
#
_cell.length_a   1.000
_cell.length_b   1.000
_cell.length_c   1.000
_cell.angle_alpha   90.00
_cell.angle_beta   90.00
_cell.angle_gamma   90.00
#
_symmetry.space_group_name_H-M   'P 1'
#
loop_
_entity.id
_entity.type
_entity.pdbx_description
1 polymer ?
#
loop_
_entity_poly.entity_id
_entity_poly.type
_entity_poly.pdbx_seq_one_letter_code
_entity_poly.pdbx_strand_id
1 'polypeptide(L)'
;MAFEARQSTVGKLLNDSIYRIPRNQRAYVWDEHNWKDLFEDIKLVTEEVATSHFIGSIVLMEEEEEDSLGVFTIIDGQQRVITLTLLLSSLMFAFKKRNMINHANGTKNI
;
A
#
# COMPACT_ATOMS: atom_id res chain seq x y z
N MET A 1 -14.99 12.41 18.69
CA MET A 1 -14.23 11.51 17.80
C MET A 1 -12.98 11.08 18.54
N ALA A 2 -12.81 9.78 18.78
CA ALA A 2 -11.58 9.23 19.34
C ALA A 2 -10.73 8.71 18.18
N PHE A 3 -9.44 9.01 18.18
CA PHE A 3 -8.51 8.41 17.22
C PHE A 3 -8.08 7.05 17.77
N GLU A 4 -8.23 6.01 16.97
CA GLU A 4 -7.64 4.70 17.23
C GLU A 4 -6.40 4.52 16.36
N ALA A 5 -5.26 4.23 17.00
CA ALA A 5 -4.01 3.98 16.30
C ALA A 5 -3.68 2.48 16.38
N ARG A 6 -3.52 1.86 15.21
CA ARG A 6 -3.14 0.44 15.08
C ARG A 6 -1.94 0.28 14.15
N GLN A 7 -1.06 -0.65 14.47
CA GLN A 7 -0.02 -1.09 13.54
C GLN A 7 -0.60 -2.15 12.60
N SER A 8 -0.29 -2.05 11.32
CA SER A 8 -0.70 -3.02 10.29
C SER A 8 0.43 -3.23 9.28
N THR A 9 0.45 -4.39 8.64
CA THR A 9 1.34 -4.66 7.51
C THR A 9 0.74 -4.09 6.22
N VAL A 10 1.59 -3.89 5.21
CA VAL A 10 1.14 -3.48 3.86
C VAL A 10 0.19 -4.50 3.25
N GLY A 11 0.42 -5.79 3.46
CA GLY A 11 -0.47 -6.84 2.95
C GLY A 11 -1.87 -6.76 3.52
N LYS A 12 -1.97 -6.70 4.85
CA LYS A 12 -3.25 -6.52 5.54
C LYS A 12 -3.94 -5.22 5.13
N LEU A 13 -3.17 -4.15 4.99
CA LEU A 13 -3.70 -2.87 4.53
C LEU A 13 -4.35 -3.01 3.15
N LEU A 14 -3.70 -3.66 2.19
CA LEU A 14 -4.16 -3.65 0.79
C LEU A 14 -5.18 -4.74 0.43
N ASN A 15 -5.36 -5.78 1.25
CA ASN A 15 -6.25 -6.91 0.93
C ASN A 15 -7.54 -7.00 1.75
N ASP A 16 -7.60 -6.45 2.96
CA ASP A 16 -8.73 -6.68 3.87
C ASP A 16 -9.81 -5.57 3.82
N SER A 17 -9.65 -4.54 2.99
CA SER A 17 -10.50 -3.35 3.07
C SER A 17 -10.58 -2.57 1.75
N ILE A 18 -11.68 -1.84 1.59
CA ILE A 18 -11.90 -0.94 0.45
C ILE A 18 -11.47 0.47 0.86
N TYR A 19 -10.64 1.11 0.04
CA TYR A 19 -10.18 2.48 0.28
C TYR A 19 -10.73 3.46 -0.76
N ARG A 20 -11.38 4.51 -0.27
CA ARG A 20 -11.92 5.61 -1.08
C ARG A 20 -11.00 6.82 -0.97
N ILE A 21 -10.71 7.44 -2.11
CA ILE A 21 -9.96 8.72 -2.17
C ILE A 21 -10.99 9.83 -2.42
N PRO A 22 -11.20 10.77 -1.49
CA PRO A 22 -12.22 11.78 -1.64
C PRO A 22 -11.77 12.87 -2.64
N ARG A 23 -12.72 13.54 -3.28
CA ARG A 23 -12.47 14.49 -4.40
C ARG A 23 -11.60 15.68 -4.03
N ASN A 24 -11.57 16.06 -2.76
CA ASN A 24 -10.79 17.19 -2.23
C ASN A 24 -9.32 16.84 -1.96
N GLN A 25 -8.90 15.60 -2.19
CA GLN A 25 -7.49 15.22 -2.09
C GLN A 25 -6.67 15.74 -3.25
N ARG A 26 -5.36 15.97 -3.00
CA ARG A 26 -4.43 16.39 -4.03
C ARG A 26 -4.19 15.28 -5.06
N ALA A 27 -3.85 15.68 -6.29
CA ALA A 27 -3.39 14.77 -7.32
C ALA A 27 -2.12 14.02 -6.86
N TYR A 28 -1.78 12.93 -7.55
CA TYR A 28 -0.52 12.25 -7.32
C TYR A 28 0.65 13.16 -7.70
N VAL A 29 1.58 13.38 -6.76
CA VAL A 29 2.71 14.32 -6.91
C VAL A 29 4.06 13.76 -6.46
N TRP A 30 4.09 12.53 -5.94
CA TRP A 30 5.36 11.88 -5.62
C TRP A 30 6.21 11.70 -6.88
N ASP A 31 7.46 12.10 -6.79
CA ASP A 31 8.45 12.01 -7.87
C ASP A 31 9.49 10.90 -7.59
N GLU A 32 10.51 10.85 -8.46
CA GLU A 32 11.57 9.86 -8.38
C GLU A 32 12.29 9.84 -7.03
N HIS A 33 12.45 11.01 -6.38
CA HIS A 33 13.08 11.06 -5.06
C HIS A 33 12.23 10.33 -4.03
N ASN A 34 10.91 10.60 -4.00
CA ASN A 34 10.01 9.92 -3.09
C ASN A 34 9.93 8.40 -3.36
N TRP A 35 9.97 7.99 -4.62
CA TRP A 35 9.94 6.57 -4.98
C TRP A 35 11.21 5.86 -4.54
N LYS A 36 12.36 6.52 -4.69
CA LYS A 36 13.65 5.98 -4.28
C LYS A 36 13.69 5.77 -2.76
N ASP A 37 13.23 6.75 -1.99
CA ASP A 37 13.21 6.63 -0.52
C ASP A 37 12.35 5.43 -0.09
N LEU A 38 11.11 5.31 -0.61
CA LEU A 38 10.26 4.16 -0.33
C LEU A 38 10.90 2.83 -0.75
N PHE A 39 11.61 2.82 -1.88
CA PHE A 39 12.25 1.61 -2.38
C PHE A 39 13.42 1.18 -1.49
N GLU A 40 14.27 2.11 -1.05
CA GLU A 40 15.36 1.82 -0.12
C GLU A 40 14.82 1.29 1.23
N ASP A 41 13.72 1.84 1.74
CA ASP A 41 13.05 1.32 2.95
C ASP A 41 12.63 -0.14 2.79
N ILE A 42 12.09 -0.51 1.61
CA ILE A 42 11.74 -1.90 1.29
C ILE A 42 13.00 -2.76 1.21
N LYS A 43 14.07 -2.27 0.58
CA LYS A 43 15.33 -3.01 0.45
C LYS A 43 15.93 -3.39 1.79
N LEU A 44 15.89 -2.49 2.77
CA LEU A 44 16.36 -2.76 4.13
C LEU A 44 15.73 -4.02 4.74
N VAL A 45 14.44 -4.25 4.47
CA VAL A 45 13.73 -5.44 4.96
C VAL A 45 14.03 -6.67 4.11
N THR A 46 14.05 -6.53 2.78
CA THR A 46 14.28 -7.67 1.88
C THR A 46 15.72 -8.19 1.88
N GLU A 47 16.69 -7.33 2.22
CA GLU A 47 18.11 -7.69 2.37
C GLU A 47 18.44 -8.15 3.80
N GLU A 48 17.42 -8.36 4.65
CA GLU A 48 17.54 -8.81 6.05
C GLU A 48 18.37 -7.88 6.94
N VAL A 49 18.59 -6.62 6.52
CA VAL A 49 19.27 -5.58 7.32
C VAL A 49 18.38 -5.16 8.50
N ALA A 50 17.05 -5.17 8.31
CA ALA A 50 16.06 -4.95 9.34
C ALA A 50 14.94 -5.99 9.25
N THR A 51 14.38 -6.40 10.40
CA THR A 51 13.25 -7.36 10.46
C THR A 51 11.93 -6.73 10.04
N SER A 52 11.81 -5.40 10.14
CA SER A 52 10.66 -4.61 9.69
C SER A 52 11.08 -3.15 9.54
N HIS A 53 10.30 -2.38 8.76
CA HIS A 53 10.51 -0.95 8.59
C HIS A 53 9.18 -0.20 8.67
N PHE A 54 9.18 0.94 9.35
CA PHE A 54 8.00 1.80 9.46
C PHE A 54 7.95 2.80 8.31
N ILE A 55 7.13 2.52 7.31
CA ILE A 55 7.00 3.35 6.10
C ILE A 55 6.13 4.62 6.29
N GLY A 56 5.60 4.85 7.49
CA GLY A 56 4.77 6.00 7.85
C GLY A 56 3.30 5.68 8.16
N SER A 57 2.59 6.66 8.71
CA SER A 57 1.19 6.54 9.09
C SER A 57 0.24 6.80 7.91
N ILE A 58 -0.94 6.16 7.96
CA ILE A 58 -2.07 6.43 7.07
C ILE A 58 -3.25 6.79 7.98
N VAL A 59 -3.91 7.90 7.69
CA VAL A 59 -5.08 8.36 8.45
C VAL A 59 -6.33 7.98 7.66
N LEU A 60 -7.20 7.21 8.31
CA LEU A 60 -8.40 6.66 7.71
C LEU A 60 -9.63 7.14 8.49
N MET A 61 -10.71 7.38 7.76
CA MET A 61 -12.05 7.55 8.31
C MET A 61 -12.86 6.33 7.94
N GLU A 62 -13.35 5.60 8.92
CA GLU A 62 -14.23 4.44 8.72
C GLU A 62 -15.57 4.89 8.13
N GLU A 63 -16.07 4.14 7.16
CA GLU A 63 -17.39 4.27 6.55
C GLU A 63 -18.21 3.00 6.79
N GLU A 64 -19.44 2.98 6.27
CA GLU A 64 -20.29 1.78 6.31
C GLU A 64 -19.65 0.64 5.50
N GLU A 65 -19.65 -0.56 6.06
CA GLU A 65 -19.13 -1.77 5.39
C GLU A 65 -19.87 -2.05 4.07
N GLU A 66 -19.12 -2.58 3.10
CA GLU A 66 -19.62 -2.96 1.78
C GLU A 66 -19.10 -4.37 1.47
N ASP A 67 -19.97 -5.30 1.08
CA ASP A 67 -19.63 -6.69 0.79
C ASP A 67 -18.81 -7.41 1.89
N SER A 68 -19.16 -7.16 3.17
CA SER A 68 -18.45 -7.69 4.35
C SER A 68 -16.99 -7.21 4.48
N LEU A 69 -16.60 -6.17 3.74
CA LEU A 69 -15.32 -5.50 3.86
C LEU A 69 -15.51 -4.14 4.54
N GLY A 70 -14.57 -3.81 5.43
CA GLY A 70 -14.46 -2.46 5.97
C GLY A 70 -14.17 -1.46 4.85
N VAL A 71 -14.94 -0.38 4.81
CA VAL A 71 -14.75 0.71 3.87
C VAL A 71 -14.10 1.88 4.62
N PHE A 72 -13.05 2.44 4.04
CA PHE A 72 -12.33 3.56 4.64
C PHE A 72 -12.10 4.67 3.62
N THR A 73 -12.34 5.91 4.03
CA THR A 73 -11.90 7.08 3.28
C THR A 73 -10.49 7.48 3.74
N ILE A 74 -9.57 7.64 2.79
CA ILE A 74 -8.19 8.07 3.07
C ILE A 74 -8.19 9.58 3.32
N ILE A 75 -7.83 9.96 4.54
CA ILE A 75 -7.67 11.36 4.97
C ILE A 75 -6.22 11.82 4.76
N ASP A 76 -5.25 10.98 5.07
CA ASP A 76 -3.82 11.22 4.82
C ASP A 76 -3.07 9.91 4.49
N GLY A 77 -1.94 10.02 3.79
CA GLY A 77 -1.16 8.88 3.31
C GLY A 77 -1.54 8.37 1.92
N GLN A 78 -2.42 9.08 1.21
CA GLN A 78 -2.88 8.74 -0.15
C GLN A 78 -1.74 8.44 -1.13
N GLN A 79 -0.71 9.29 -1.17
CA GLN A 79 0.41 9.13 -2.11
C GLN A 79 1.12 7.79 -1.90
N ARG A 80 1.40 7.46 -0.62
CA ARG A 80 2.04 6.20 -0.23
C ARG A 80 1.21 4.99 -0.62
N VAL A 81 -0.10 5.01 -0.34
CA VAL A 81 -1.02 3.91 -0.71
C VAL A 81 -1.01 3.72 -2.22
N ILE A 82 -1.14 4.81 -2.99
CA ILE A 82 -1.10 4.76 -4.46
C ILE A 82 0.24 4.17 -4.94
N THR A 83 1.38 4.65 -4.43
CA THR A 83 2.70 4.16 -4.85
C THR A 83 2.90 2.69 -4.55
N LEU A 84 2.47 2.21 -3.38
CA LEU A 84 2.53 0.78 -3.04
C LEU A 84 1.66 -0.07 -3.98
N THR A 85 0.45 0.38 -4.30
CA THR A 85 -0.44 -0.29 -5.26
C THR A 85 0.17 -0.33 -6.66
N LEU A 86 0.77 0.77 -7.12
CA LEU A 86 1.44 0.86 -8.42
C LEU A 86 2.68 -0.04 -8.47
N LEU A 87 3.46 -0.09 -7.39
CA LEU A 87 4.63 -0.96 -7.28
C LEU A 87 4.23 -2.44 -7.40
N LEU A 88 3.23 -2.90 -6.63
CA LEU A 88 2.73 -4.27 -6.71
C LEU A 88 2.16 -4.61 -8.08
N SER A 89 1.41 -3.69 -8.68
CA SER A 89 0.88 -3.84 -10.05
C SER A 89 2.00 -3.98 -11.08
N SER A 90 3.06 -3.17 -10.95
CA SER A 90 4.22 -3.19 -11.84
C SER A 90 5.02 -4.48 -11.69
N LEU A 91 5.20 -4.99 -10.46
CA LEU A 91 5.82 -6.28 -10.19
C LEU A 91 5.02 -7.43 -10.82
N MET A 92 3.70 -7.45 -10.62
CA MET A 92 2.83 -8.46 -11.21
C MET A 92 2.91 -8.44 -12.74
N PHE A 93 2.90 -7.25 -13.34
CA PHE A 93 3.06 -7.09 -14.79
C PHE A 93 4.43 -7.59 -15.27
N ALA A 94 5.52 -7.24 -14.57
CA ALA A 94 6.88 -7.67 -14.91
C ALA A 94 7.03 -9.19 -14.83
N PHE A 95 6.49 -9.84 -13.79
CA PHE A 95 6.52 -11.30 -13.66
C PHE A 95 5.75 -11.99 -14.80
N LYS A 96 4.56 -11.50 -15.16
CA LYS A 96 3.80 -12.02 -16.30
C LYS A 96 4.58 -11.90 -17.61
N LYS A 97 5.20 -10.73 -17.86
CA LYS A 97 6.01 -10.49 -19.06
C LYS A 97 7.22 -11.43 -19.17
N ARG A 98 7.75 -11.91 -18.04
CA ARG A 98 8.87 -12.86 -17.97
C ARG A 98 8.43 -14.33 -17.89
N ASN A 99 7.15 -14.64 -18.09
CA ASN A 99 6.58 -15.98 -17.93
C ASN A 99 6.74 -16.57 -16.50
N MET A 100 6.93 -15.72 -15.50
CA MET A 100 7.08 -16.12 -14.09
C MET A 100 5.71 -16.17 -13.41
N ILE A 101 4.82 -17.03 -13.92
CA ILE A 101 3.40 -17.07 -13.51
C ILE A 101 3.22 -17.38 -12.02
N ASN A 102 4.05 -18.25 -11.45
CA ASN A 102 4.00 -18.55 -10.02
C ASN A 102 4.27 -17.32 -9.16
N HIS A 103 5.23 -16.47 -9.56
CA HIS A 103 5.55 -15.24 -8.84
C HIS A 103 4.44 -14.19 -9.03
N ALA A 104 3.87 -14.09 -10.23
CA ALA A 104 2.72 -13.23 -10.49
C ALA A 104 1.45 -13.64 -9.73
N ASN A 105 1.27 -14.93 -9.43
CA ASN A 105 0.18 -15.41 -8.59
C ASN A 105 0.47 -15.20 -7.10
N GLY A 106 1.74 -15.30 -6.69
CA GLY A 106 2.16 -15.00 -5.31
C GLY A 106 1.80 -13.58 -4.88
N THR A 107 1.84 -12.60 -5.79
CA THR A 107 1.45 -11.21 -5.47
C THR A 107 -0.04 -11.02 -5.16
N LYS A 108 -0.89 -12.03 -5.40
CA LYS A 108 -2.33 -11.99 -5.06
C LYS A 108 -2.60 -12.47 -3.63
N ASN A 109 -1.62 -13.11 -2.99
CA ASN A 109 -1.76 -13.76 -1.69
C ASN A 109 -0.96 -13.01 -0.59
N ILE A 110 -0.78 -11.68 -0.75
CA ILE A 110 -0.05 -10.83 0.20
C ILE A 110 -0.90 -10.52 1.43
#